data_AF-A0A9P1D5S0-F1
#
_entry.id   AF-A0A9P1D5S0-F1
#
_cell.length_a   1.000
_cell.length_b   1.000
_cell.length_c   1.000
_cell.angle_alpha   90.00
_cell.angle_beta   90.00
_cell.angle_gamma   90.00
#
_symmetry.space_group_name_H-M   'P 1'
#
loop_
_entity.id
_entity.type
_entity.pdbx_description
1 polymer ?
#
loop_
_entity_poly.entity_id
_entity_poly.type
_entity_poly.pdbx_seq_one_letter_code
_entity_poly.pdbx_strand_id
1 'polypeptide(L)'
;MEEALIVPLYPCIGETIGQGVATWNKVRTGLLVTLVFYGSFSTIVMVFAEPLVDGMASRHDLRDDTVKYIRWEMVAAVIQGLERFTHVIFVLLKRDKVILLMTLLQALLTVFFDYIFVSDLPGSLRVGVIGVAWSNICTYALLLMLAYQYLPAAEQESLTWTWLLSWWRVGRWAALASLIRNLSYVIFVARMVNVLHQSGNYWIANSFIWNWLLLLFLPLAELLKQEVSIRARLPAAHKQILPAYLLLSLLLFVVWLVTLPGWKVFFQVVLNVEKPQMALEIANWLLPFYFVYMFAGLLDSIFYGLGLTNQLAWISVCTNLGVYGSAFLLYRLGVFSPSIHSVMCLFGSGIVVGAALRFIGYCRWRQTHRP
;
A
#
# COMPACT_ATOMS: atom_id res chain seq x y z
N MET A 1 -5.95 2.93 -5.60
CA MET A 1 -6.50 4.28 -5.33
C MET A 1 -5.51 5.11 -4.53
N GLU A 2 -5.03 4.59 -3.40
CA GLU A 2 -4.05 5.23 -2.54
C GLU A 2 -2.79 5.73 -3.28
N GLU A 3 -2.10 4.88 -4.04
CA GLU A 3 -0.91 5.30 -4.78
C GLU A 3 -1.17 6.41 -5.83
N ALA A 4 -2.39 6.51 -6.36
CA ALA A 4 -2.73 7.53 -7.34
C ALA A 4 -2.88 8.92 -6.71
N LEU A 5 -3.40 8.97 -5.48
CA LEU A 5 -3.83 10.21 -4.83
C LEU A 5 -2.85 10.68 -3.75
N ILE A 6 -2.24 9.74 -3.03
CA ILE A 6 -1.37 10.00 -1.88
C ILE A 6 0.09 10.22 -2.30
N VAL A 7 0.63 9.35 -3.15
CA VAL A 7 2.04 9.44 -3.59
C VAL A 7 2.39 10.82 -4.18
N PRO A 8 1.56 11.46 -5.03
CA PRO A 8 1.89 12.77 -5.60
C PRO A 8 1.99 13.89 -4.56
N LEU A 9 1.40 13.72 -3.38
CA LEU A 9 1.46 14.70 -2.31
C LEU A 9 2.88 14.86 -1.76
N TYR A 10 3.66 13.78 -1.74
CA TYR A 10 5.04 13.78 -1.27
C TYR A 10 5.90 14.80 -2.01
N PRO A 11 6.08 14.72 -3.35
CA PRO A 11 6.82 15.74 -4.08
C PRO A 11 6.08 17.09 -4.12
N CYS A 12 4.75 17.10 -4.34
CA CYS A 12 4.03 18.36 -4.55
C CYS A 12 3.96 19.25 -3.30
N ILE A 13 3.74 18.67 -2.12
CA ILE A 13 3.66 19.41 -0.85
C ILE A 13 5.04 19.46 -0.19
N GLY A 14 5.83 18.39 -0.27
CA GLY A 14 7.18 18.32 0.29
C GLY A 14 8.12 19.40 -0.22
N GLU A 15 8.03 19.79 -1.50
CA GLU A 15 8.84 20.88 -2.06
C GLU A 15 8.55 22.25 -1.45
N THR A 16 7.32 22.46 -0.95
CA THR A 16 6.88 23.74 -0.40
C THR A 16 6.72 23.71 1.12
N ILE A 17 7.00 22.56 1.76
CA ILE A 17 6.80 22.38 3.19
C ILE A 17 7.58 23.46 3.96
N GLY A 18 6.89 24.16 4.87
CA GLY A 18 7.46 25.29 5.62
C GLY A 18 7.28 26.66 4.96
N GLN A 19 6.77 26.73 3.72
CA GLN A 19 6.35 27.99 3.07
C GLN A 19 4.89 28.29 3.43
N GLY A 20 4.65 28.65 4.69
CA GLY A 20 3.34 28.75 5.39
C GLY A 20 2.10 28.79 4.48
N VAL A 21 1.90 29.93 3.81
CA VAL A 21 0.75 30.19 2.94
C VAL A 21 0.64 29.19 1.77
N ALA A 22 1.73 28.99 1.02
CA ALA A 22 1.73 28.13 -0.17
C ALA A 22 1.49 26.65 0.19
N THR A 23 2.04 26.20 1.33
CA THR A 23 1.76 24.85 1.85
C THR A 23 0.29 24.68 2.14
N TRP A 24 -0.31 25.68 2.80
CA TRP A 24 -1.64 25.52 3.35
C TRP A 24 -2.76 25.66 2.30
N ASN A 25 -2.54 26.50 1.29
CA ASN A 25 -3.39 26.48 0.10
C ASN A 25 -3.42 25.09 -0.56
N LYS A 26 -2.26 24.42 -0.69
CA LYS A 26 -2.17 23.06 -1.26
C LYS A 26 -2.89 22.02 -0.41
N VAL A 27 -2.81 22.10 0.91
CA VAL A 27 -3.52 21.16 1.78
C VAL A 27 -5.04 21.33 1.67
N ARG A 28 -5.56 22.57 1.72
CA ARG A 28 -7.00 22.83 1.62
C ARG A 28 -7.59 22.36 0.29
N THR A 29 -6.97 22.78 -0.81
CA THR A 29 -7.39 22.36 -2.15
C THR A 29 -7.17 20.86 -2.35
N GLY A 30 -6.13 20.27 -1.75
CA GLY A 30 -5.83 18.84 -1.83
C GLY A 30 -6.84 17.98 -1.09
N LEU A 31 -7.28 18.37 0.10
CA LEU A 31 -8.35 17.69 0.84
C LEU A 31 -9.66 17.68 0.04
N LEU A 32 -10.01 18.79 -0.60
CA LEU A 32 -11.19 18.88 -1.46
C LEU A 32 -11.06 17.94 -2.68
N VAL A 33 -9.91 17.94 -3.34
CA VAL A 33 -9.62 17.04 -4.46
C VAL A 33 -9.72 15.58 -4.02
N THR A 34 -9.11 15.22 -2.89
CA THR A 34 -9.20 13.87 -2.31
C THR A 34 -10.65 13.50 -2.03
N LEU A 35 -11.45 14.38 -1.42
CA LEU A 35 -12.86 14.13 -1.16
C LEU A 35 -13.63 13.84 -2.46
N VAL A 36 -13.44 14.66 -3.50
CA VAL A 36 -14.14 14.51 -4.78
C VAL A 36 -13.73 13.21 -5.47
N PHE A 37 -12.43 12.91 -5.53
CA PHE A 37 -11.95 11.68 -6.17
C PHE A 37 -12.39 10.43 -5.41
N TYR A 38 -12.17 10.36 -4.09
CA TYR A 38 -12.65 9.25 -3.26
C TYR A 38 -14.17 9.11 -3.32
N GLY A 39 -14.92 10.20 -3.16
CA GLY A 39 -16.37 10.20 -3.26
C GLY A 39 -16.88 9.67 -4.60
N SER A 40 -16.34 10.16 -5.72
CA SER A 40 -16.74 9.72 -7.07
C SER A 40 -16.47 8.24 -7.31
N PHE A 41 -15.27 7.76 -6.95
CA PHE A 41 -14.88 6.37 -7.19
C PHE A 41 -15.62 5.41 -6.26
N SER A 42 -15.74 5.74 -4.97
CA SER A 42 -16.54 4.97 -4.02
C SER A 42 -17.99 4.87 -4.49
N THR A 43 -18.58 5.96 -5.00
CA THR A 43 -19.94 5.93 -5.55
C THR A 43 -20.07 4.97 -6.73
N ILE A 44 -19.11 4.98 -7.67
CA ILE A 44 -19.07 4.03 -8.79
C ILE A 44 -19.03 2.58 -8.25
N VAL A 45 -18.13 2.29 -7.31
CA VAL A 45 -18.02 0.94 -6.73
C VAL A 45 -19.29 0.53 -6.00
N MET A 46 -19.94 1.44 -5.27
CA MET A 46 -21.22 1.17 -4.59
C MET A 46 -22.34 0.80 -5.57
N VAL A 47 -22.42 1.50 -6.70
CA VAL A 47 -23.41 1.24 -7.76
C VAL A 47 -23.13 -0.09 -8.47
N PHE A 48 -21.86 -0.38 -8.77
CA PHE A 48 -21.44 -1.60 -9.48
C PHE A 48 -21.07 -2.77 -8.55
N ALA A 49 -21.36 -2.68 -7.25
CA ALA A 49 -20.96 -3.70 -6.27
C ALA A 49 -21.48 -5.09 -6.62
N GLU A 50 -22.73 -5.19 -7.07
CA GLU A 50 -23.36 -6.47 -7.45
C GLU A 50 -22.64 -7.12 -8.66
N PRO A 51 -22.51 -6.47 -9.83
CA PRO A 51 -21.73 -7.01 -10.95
C PRO A 51 -20.28 -7.35 -10.59
N LEU A 52 -19.64 -6.54 -9.73
CA LEU A 52 -18.27 -6.79 -9.29
C LEU A 52 -18.17 -8.08 -8.48
N VAL A 53 -19.09 -8.31 -7.55
CA VAL A 53 -19.13 -9.54 -6.72
C VAL A 53 -19.43 -10.77 -7.59
N ASP A 54 -20.35 -10.64 -8.55
CA ASP A 54 -20.69 -11.72 -9.49
C ASP A 54 -19.49 -12.10 -10.37
N GLY A 55 -18.73 -11.11 -10.84
CA GLY A 55 -17.52 -11.32 -11.63
C GLY A 55 -16.39 -12.05 -10.89
N MET A 56 -16.42 -12.12 -9.55
CA MET A 56 -15.41 -12.81 -8.75
C MET A 56 -15.70 -14.29 -8.48
N ALA A 57 -16.80 -14.86 -9.03
CA ALA A 57 -17.20 -16.26 -8.81
C ALA A 57 -17.30 -16.62 -7.30
N SER A 58 -17.91 -15.73 -6.53
CA SER A 58 -18.13 -15.88 -5.09
C SER A 58 -19.24 -16.90 -4.80
N ARG A 59 -19.24 -17.51 -3.61
CA ARG A 59 -20.29 -18.46 -3.22
C ARG A 59 -21.63 -17.72 -3.12
N HIS A 60 -22.70 -18.33 -3.66
CA HIS A 60 -24.02 -17.70 -3.76
C HIS A 60 -24.66 -17.36 -2.40
N ASP A 61 -24.28 -18.07 -1.34
CA ASP A 61 -24.78 -17.91 0.03
C ASP A 61 -24.28 -16.62 0.72
N LEU A 62 -23.12 -16.10 0.34
CA LEU A 62 -22.51 -14.91 0.95
C LEU A 62 -22.64 -13.64 0.10
N ARG A 63 -23.30 -13.75 -1.06
CA ARG A 63 -23.35 -12.68 -2.07
C ARG A 63 -23.93 -11.39 -1.49
N ASP A 64 -25.12 -11.46 -0.91
CA ASP A 64 -25.85 -10.26 -0.48
C ASP A 64 -25.15 -9.55 0.69
N ASP A 65 -24.57 -10.31 1.61
CA ASP A 65 -23.79 -9.75 2.72
C ASP A 65 -22.50 -9.12 2.23
N THR A 66 -21.84 -9.73 1.23
CA THR A 66 -20.64 -9.17 0.59
C THR A 66 -20.96 -7.86 -0.12
N VAL A 67 -22.09 -7.78 -0.85
CA VAL A 67 -22.52 -6.56 -1.54
C VAL A 67 -22.82 -5.44 -0.54
N LYS A 68 -23.57 -5.73 0.53
CA LYS A 68 -23.87 -4.76 1.59
C LYS A 68 -22.60 -4.28 2.29
N TYR A 69 -21.69 -5.20 2.61
CA TYR A 69 -20.40 -4.89 3.20
C TYR A 69 -19.60 -3.95 2.30
N ILE A 70 -19.42 -4.28 1.02
CA ILE A 70 -18.69 -3.44 0.06
C ILE A 70 -19.28 -2.03 0.01
N ARG A 71 -20.61 -1.90 -0.02
CA ARG A 71 -21.26 -0.58 -0.06
C ARG A 71 -20.92 0.27 1.17
N TRP A 72 -20.97 -0.30 2.38
CA TRP A 72 -20.59 0.41 3.60
C TRP A 72 -19.09 0.67 3.70
N GLU A 73 -18.27 -0.28 3.27
CA GLU A 73 -16.81 -0.14 3.25
C GLU A 73 -16.37 0.97 2.30
N MET A 74 -17.11 1.22 1.21
CA MET A 74 -16.85 2.37 0.34
C MET A 74 -17.08 3.72 1.00
N VAL A 75 -18.00 3.82 1.98
CA VAL A 75 -18.16 5.02 2.82
C VAL A 75 -16.95 5.18 3.73
N ALA A 76 -16.51 4.09 4.38
CA ALA A 76 -15.30 4.08 5.20
C ALA A 76 -14.07 4.51 4.39
N ALA A 77 -13.94 4.03 3.15
CA ALA A 77 -12.83 4.34 2.26
C ALA A 77 -12.70 5.83 1.93
N VAL A 78 -13.82 6.58 1.84
CA VAL A 78 -13.78 8.04 1.63
C VAL A 78 -13.16 8.73 2.85
N ILE A 79 -13.61 8.37 4.05
CA ILE A 79 -13.12 8.96 5.30
C ILE A 79 -11.65 8.59 5.52
N GLN A 80 -11.31 7.32 5.31
CA GLN A 80 -9.94 6.82 5.36
C GLN A 80 -9.03 7.56 4.37
N GLY A 81 -9.50 7.85 3.15
CA GLY A 81 -8.73 8.62 2.17
C GLY A 81 -8.35 10.01 2.66
N LEU A 82 -9.26 10.70 3.36
CA LEU A 82 -9.02 12.02 3.96
C LEU A 82 -8.10 11.95 5.18
N GLU A 83 -8.29 10.92 6.02
CA GLU A 83 -7.42 10.66 7.17
C GLU A 83 -5.99 10.42 6.70
N ARG A 84 -5.79 9.53 5.72
CA ARG A 84 -4.47 9.22 5.14
C ARG A 84 -3.83 10.43 4.47
N PHE A 85 -4.61 11.26 3.78
CA PHE A 85 -4.10 12.53 3.25
C PHE A 85 -3.51 13.37 4.40
N THR A 86 -4.25 13.50 5.51
CA THR A 86 -3.82 14.29 6.66
C THR A 86 -2.60 13.68 7.35
N HIS A 87 -2.54 12.35 7.44
CA HIS A 87 -1.37 11.62 7.92
C HIS A 87 -0.11 11.98 7.13
N VAL A 88 -0.19 12.03 5.80
CA VAL A 88 0.94 12.42 4.93
C VAL A 88 1.41 13.84 5.23
N ILE A 89 0.50 14.76 5.57
CA ILE A 89 0.87 16.11 5.99
C ILE A 89 1.67 16.07 7.29
N PHE A 90 1.25 15.27 8.28
CA PHE A 90 2.01 15.12 9.52
C PHE A 90 3.37 14.47 9.31
N VAL A 91 3.46 13.49 8.41
CA VAL A 91 4.72 12.90 7.97
C VAL A 91 5.60 14.00 7.41
N LEU A 92 5.17 14.74 6.38
CA LEU A 92 5.96 15.82 5.78
C LEU A 92 6.38 16.92 6.80
N LEU A 93 5.51 17.24 7.77
CA LEU A 93 5.80 18.20 8.85
C LEU A 93 6.70 17.65 9.97
N LYS A 94 7.11 16.38 9.93
CA LYS A 94 7.90 15.70 10.98
C LYS A 94 7.22 15.78 12.35
N ARG A 95 5.90 15.62 12.39
CA ARG A 95 5.09 15.65 13.62
C ARG A 95 5.01 14.25 14.25
N ASP A 96 6.17 13.67 14.56
CA ASP A 96 6.30 12.26 14.97
C ASP A 96 5.41 11.90 16.17
N LYS A 97 5.29 12.80 17.15
CA LYS A 97 4.42 12.62 18.32
C LYS A 97 2.93 12.53 17.95
N VAL A 98 2.49 13.31 16.97
CA VAL A 98 1.09 13.30 16.50
C VAL A 98 0.84 12.02 15.72
N ILE A 99 1.77 11.60 14.87
CA ILE A 99 1.69 10.33 14.12
C ILE A 99 1.57 9.16 15.10
N LEU A 100 2.42 9.11 16.12
CA LEU A 100 2.38 8.05 17.14
C LEU A 100 1.06 8.05 17.91
N LEU A 101 0.56 9.23 18.30
CA LEU A 101 -0.73 9.38 18.97
C LEU A 101 -1.88 8.86 18.09
N MET A 102 -1.92 9.26 16.80
CA MET A 102 -2.95 8.83 15.86
C MET A 102 -2.92 7.31 15.65
N THR A 103 -1.75 6.71 15.49
CA THR A 103 -1.59 5.26 15.36
C THR A 103 -2.05 4.52 16.61
N LEU A 104 -1.70 5.01 17.80
CA LEU A 104 -2.14 4.41 19.07
C LEU A 104 -3.66 4.50 19.21
N LEU A 105 -4.24 5.67 18.94
CA LEU A 105 -5.68 5.87 18.98
C LEU A 105 -6.39 5.00 17.94
N GLN A 106 -5.85 4.86 16.74
CA GLN A 106 -6.39 3.98 15.72
C GLN A 106 -6.47 2.54 16.24
N ALA A 107 -5.37 2.02 16.81
CA ALA A 107 -5.35 0.68 17.35
C ALA A 107 -6.39 0.49 18.47
N LEU A 108 -6.49 1.44 19.40
CA LEU A 108 -7.46 1.37 20.50
C LEU A 108 -8.91 1.47 20.02
N LEU A 109 -9.20 2.40 19.11
CA LEU A 109 -10.54 2.62 18.56
C LEU A 109 -11.00 1.43 17.72
N THR A 110 -10.13 0.84 16.90
CA THR A 110 -10.47 -0.36 16.13
C THR A 110 -10.83 -1.52 17.06
N VAL A 111 -10.02 -1.80 18.08
CA VAL A 111 -10.35 -2.86 19.05
C VAL A 111 -11.66 -2.57 19.78
N PHE A 112 -11.88 -1.31 20.18
CA PHE A 112 -13.08 -0.88 20.88
C PHE A 112 -14.34 -1.02 20.01
N PHE A 113 -14.31 -0.57 18.76
CA PHE A 113 -15.46 -0.64 17.86
C PHE A 113 -15.69 -2.04 17.31
N ASP A 114 -14.66 -2.86 17.10
CA ASP A 114 -14.81 -4.27 16.74
C ASP A 114 -15.47 -5.04 17.89
N TYR A 115 -15.13 -4.72 19.14
CA TYR A 115 -15.82 -5.26 20.31
C TYR A 115 -17.32 -4.91 20.29
N ILE A 116 -17.67 -3.65 19.99
CA ILE A 116 -19.07 -3.19 19.98
C ILE A 116 -19.87 -3.75 18.80
N PHE A 117 -19.32 -3.78 17.59
CA PHE A 117 -20.08 -4.07 16.37
C PHE A 117 -19.97 -5.51 15.89
N VAL A 118 -18.84 -6.18 16.15
CA VAL A 118 -18.50 -7.47 15.53
C VAL A 118 -18.48 -8.62 16.54
N SER A 119 -17.99 -8.40 17.76
CA SER A 119 -17.72 -9.47 18.73
C SER A 119 -18.95 -10.27 19.15
N ASP A 120 -18.76 -11.53 19.55
CA ASP A 120 -19.82 -12.35 20.18
C ASP A 120 -19.94 -12.12 21.70
N LEU A 121 -19.07 -11.30 22.28
CA LEU A 121 -19.04 -11.01 23.71
C LEU A 121 -20.31 -10.30 24.20
N PRO A 122 -20.68 -10.45 25.49
CA PRO A 122 -21.81 -9.72 26.08
C PRO A 122 -21.57 -8.21 25.96
N GLY A 123 -22.57 -7.48 25.45
CA GLY A 123 -22.50 -6.04 25.19
C GLY A 123 -22.27 -5.64 23.73
N SER A 124 -21.94 -6.60 22.85
CA SER A 124 -21.85 -6.36 21.40
C SER A 124 -23.23 -6.33 20.73
N LEU A 125 -23.34 -5.50 19.69
CA LEU A 125 -24.50 -5.39 18.81
C LEU A 125 -24.60 -6.55 17.80
N ARG A 126 -23.53 -7.34 17.62
CA ARG A 126 -23.47 -8.53 16.74
C ARG A 126 -24.02 -8.27 15.34
N VAL A 127 -23.56 -7.18 14.71
CA VAL A 127 -24.01 -6.74 13.38
C VAL A 127 -23.38 -7.58 12.25
N GLY A 128 -22.58 -8.59 12.61
CA GLY A 128 -21.90 -9.47 11.67
C GLY A 128 -20.88 -8.72 10.81
N VAL A 129 -20.75 -9.12 9.54
CA VAL A 129 -19.75 -8.58 8.61
C VAL A 129 -19.90 -7.07 8.38
N ILE A 130 -21.13 -6.55 8.42
CA ILE A 130 -21.40 -5.10 8.27
C ILE A 130 -20.81 -4.32 9.45
N GLY A 131 -20.74 -4.93 10.63
CA GLY A 131 -20.13 -4.33 11.82
C GLY A 131 -18.67 -3.92 11.62
N VAL A 132 -17.93 -4.64 10.76
CA VAL A 132 -16.54 -4.29 10.40
C VAL A 132 -16.49 -2.94 9.67
N ALA A 133 -17.37 -2.75 8.69
CA ALA A 133 -17.43 -1.49 7.95
C ALA A 133 -17.83 -0.31 8.85
N TRP A 134 -18.76 -0.53 9.79
CA TRP A 134 -19.14 0.49 10.79
C TRP A 134 -18.01 0.83 11.76
N SER A 135 -17.27 -0.18 12.21
CA SER A 135 -16.07 0.00 13.02
C SER A 135 -15.04 0.89 12.32
N ASN A 136 -14.79 0.61 11.03
CA ASN A 136 -13.91 1.43 10.19
C ASN A 136 -14.42 2.87 10.05
N ILE A 137 -15.71 3.08 9.73
CA ILE A 137 -16.31 4.42 9.61
C ILE A 137 -16.09 5.22 10.90
N CYS A 138 -16.46 4.65 12.05
CA CYS A 138 -16.33 5.31 13.35
C CYS A 138 -14.87 5.63 13.70
N THR A 139 -13.97 4.67 13.48
CA THR A 139 -12.54 4.83 13.75
C THR A 139 -11.95 5.97 12.91
N TYR A 140 -12.11 5.91 11.59
CA TYR A 140 -11.52 6.93 10.70
C TYR A 140 -12.19 8.30 10.86
N ALA A 141 -13.49 8.36 11.18
CA ALA A 141 -14.18 9.62 11.42
C ALA A 141 -13.62 10.34 12.66
N LEU A 142 -13.43 9.62 13.76
CA LEU A 142 -12.85 10.19 14.99
C LEU A 142 -11.38 10.60 14.78
N LEU A 143 -10.60 9.77 14.09
CA LEU A 143 -9.21 10.11 13.75
C LEU A 143 -9.14 11.34 12.86
N LEU A 144 -10.01 11.46 11.85
CA LEU A 144 -10.05 12.62 10.98
C LEU A 144 -10.43 13.90 11.74
N MET A 145 -11.41 13.82 12.66
CA MET A 145 -11.79 14.95 13.52
C MET A 145 -10.61 15.41 14.39
N LEU A 146 -9.90 14.47 15.01
CA LEU A 146 -8.71 14.79 15.81
C LEU A 146 -7.58 15.33 14.94
N ALA A 147 -7.31 14.72 13.80
CA ALA A 147 -6.29 15.16 12.86
C ALA A 147 -6.53 16.61 12.43
N TYR A 148 -7.77 17.01 12.19
CA TYR A 148 -8.11 18.39 11.86
C TYR A 148 -7.74 19.39 12.99
N GLN A 149 -7.85 19.00 14.26
CA GLN A 149 -7.45 19.84 15.40
C GLN A 149 -5.93 20.03 15.50
N TYR A 150 -5.15 19.04 15.05
CA TYR A 150 -3.68 19.10 15.05
C TYR A 150 -3.09 19.73 13.78
N LEU A 151 -3.93 20.03 12.77
CA LEU A 151 -3.49 20.78 11.60
C LEU A 151 -3.17 22.23 12.01
N PRO A 152 -2.06 22.81 11.52
CA PRO A 152 -1.73 24.21 11.79
C PRO A 152 -2.86 25.15 11.35
N ALA A 153 -3.06 26.22 12.13
CA ALA A 153 -4.03 27.25 11.80
C ALA A 153 -3.72 27.92 10.44
N ALA A 154 -4.78 28.26 9.74
CA ALA A 154 -4.72 28.85 8.42
C ALA A 154 -4.61 30.37 8.44
N GLU A 155 -3.74 30.92 7.60
CA GLU A 155 -4.02 32.25 7.05
C GLU A 155 -5.06 32.13 5.92
N GLN A 156 -5.96 33.10 5.86
CA GLN A 156 -7.11 33.06 4.98
C GLN A 156 -6.74 33.70 3.64
N GLU A 157 -6.32 32.86 2.69
CA GLU A 157 -6.04 33.29 1.31
C GLU A 157 -6.95 32.61 0.28
N SER A 158 -6.99 33.20 -0.92
CA SER A 158 -7.72 32.68 -2.07
C SER A 158 -7.18 31.33 -2.54
N LEU A 159 -8.10 30.40 -2.82
CA LEU A 159 -7.77 29.05 -3.29
C LEU A 159 -7.09 29.11 -4.66
N THR A 160 -5.84 28.63 -4.72
CA THR A 160 -5.07 28.54 -5.96
C THR A 160 -4.90 27.08 -6.39
N TRP A 161 -5.20 26.79 -7.67
CA TRP A 161 -5.25 25.43 -8.22
C TRP A 161 -4.06 25.08 -9.14
N THR A 162 -3.06 25.96 -9.25
CA THR A 162 -1.93 25.80 -10.18
C THR A 162 -1.11 24.52 -9.94
N TRP A 163 -1.00 24.09 -8.69
CA TRP A 163 -0.31 22.86 -8.30
C TRP A 163 -1.07 21.58 -8.65
N LEU A 164 -2.37 21.67 -9.00
CA LEU A 164 -3.15 20.49 -9.37
C LEU A 164 -2.63 19.83 -10.65
N LEU A 165 -2.06 20.62 -11.57
CA LEU A 165 -1.46 20.11 -12.79
C LEU A 165 -0.19 19.28 -12.51
N SER A 166 0.64 19.71 -11.56
CA SER A 166 1.81 18.93 -11.13
C SER A 166 1.38 17.67 -10.39
N TRP A 167 0.38 17.77 -9.51
CA TRP A 167 -0.21 16.62 -8.82
C TRP A 167 -0.76 15.59 -9.80
N TRP A 168 -1.55 16.03 -10.80
CA TRP A 168 -2.08 15.16 -11.86
C TRP A 168 -0.98 14.51 -12.70
N ARG A 169 0.06 15.28 -13.07
CA ARG A 169 1.18 14.79 -13.86
C ARG A 169 1.89 13.63 -13.17
N VAL A 170 2.09 13.71 -11.84
CA VAL A 170 2.71 12.66 -11.04
C VAL A 170 1.71 11.53 -10.74
N GLY A 171 0.48 11.87 -10.37
CA GLY A 171 -0.57 10.92 -9.97
C GLY A 171 -1.04 9.99 -11.06
N ARG A 172 -1.21 10.48 -12.29
CA ARG A 172 -1.67 9.62 -13.41
C ARG A 172 -0.72 8.44 -13.68
N TRP A 173 0.58 8.66 -13.55
CA TRP A 173 1.57 7.60 -13.77
C TRP A 173 1.64 6.63 -12.60
N ALA A 174 1.54 7.13 -11.36
CA ALA A 174 1.45 6.27 -10.18
C ALA A 174 0.17 5.41 -10.23
N ALA A 175 -0.95 5.99 -10.67
CA ALA A 175 -2.21 5.30 -10.89
C ALA A 175 -2.06 4.18 -11.93
N LEU A 176 -1.46 4.48 -13.08
CA LEU A 176 -1.22 3.50 -14.14
C LEU A 176 -0.29 2.37 -13.66
N ALA A 177 0.80 2.72 -12.98
CA ALA A 177 1.75 1.76 -12.43
C ALA A 177 1.07 0.78 -11.45
N SER A 178 0.28 1.31 -10.53
CA SER A 178 -0.47 0.54 -9.51
C SER A 178 -1.58 -0.30 -10.16
N LEU A 179 -2.33 0.26 -11.11
CA LEU A 179 -3.39 -0.46 -11.83
C LEU A 179 -2.83 -1.70 -12.54
N ILE A 180 -1.75 -1.54 -13.31
CA ILE A 180 -1.12 -2.64 -14.04
C ILE A 180 -0.63 -3.71 -13.07
N ARG A 181 0.08 -3.31 -12.00
CA ARG A 181 0.61 -4.25 -11.01
C ARG A 181 -0.51 -5.04 -10.32
N ASN A 182 -1.56 -4.36 -9.88
CA ASN A 182 -2.67 -4.99 -9.18
C ASN A 182 -3.50 -5.88 -10.11
N LEU A 183 -3.75 -5.46 -11.34
CA LEU A 183 -4.46 -6.26 -12.32
C LEU A 183 -3.68 -7.53 -12.68
N SER A 184 -2.37 -7.40 -12.92
CA SER A 184 -1.51 -8.56 -13.17
C SER A 184 -1.45 -9.50 -11.97
N TYR A 185 -1.35 -8.97 -10.75
CA TYR A 185 -1.41 -9.78 -9.54
C TYR A 185 -2.71 -10.59 -9.44
N VAL A 186 -3.87 -9.95 -9.63
CA VAL A 186 -5.18 -10.63 -9.55
C VAL A 186 -5.30 -11.71 -10.63
N ILE A 187 -4.94 -11.39 -11.87
CA ILE A 187 -5.10 -12.31 -13.02
C ILE A 187 -4.13 -13.49 -12.96
N PHE A 188 -2.87 -13.26 -12.59
CA PHE A 188 -1.82 -14.28 -12.69
C PHE A 188 -1.50 -14.96 -11.37
N VAL A 189 -1.59 -14.26 -10.24
CA VAL A 189 -1.22 -14.84 -8.94
C VAL A 189 -2.48 -15.33 -8.22
N ALA A 190 -3.39 -14.40 -7.89
CA ALA A 190 -4.57 -14.73 -7.08
C ALA A 190 -5.44 -15.78 -7.77
N ARG A 191 -5.71 -15.62 -9.07
CA ARG A 191 -6.47 -16.61 -9.85
C ARG A 191 -5.78 -17.98 -9.92
N MET A 192 -4.47 -18.05 -10.14
CA MET A 192 -3.77 -19.34 -10.23
C MET A 192 -3.75 -20.06 -8.88
N VAL A 193 -3.52 -19.33 -7.79
CA VAL A 193 -3.60 -19.89 -6.43
C VAL A 193 -5.01 -20.43 -6.13
N ASN A 194 -6.07 -19.73 -6.59
CA ASN A 194 -7.45 -20.19 -6.46
C ASN A 194 -7.70 -21.49 -7.23
N VAL A 195 -7.22 -21.58 -8.49
CA VAL A 195 -7.35 -22.79 -9.31
C VAL A 195 -6.60 -23.98 -8.70
N LEU A 196 -5.50 -23.73 -7.99
CA LEU A 196 -4.74 -24.76 -7.28
C LEU A 196 -5.33 -25.14 -5.91
N HIS A 197 -6.45 -24.53 -5.51
CA HIS A 197 -7.08 -24.73 -4.20
C HIS A 197 -6.17 -24.42 -3.00
N GLN A 198 -5.24 -23.47 -3.16
CA GLN A 198 -4.26 -23.08 -2.13
C GLN A 198 -4.48 -21.66 -1.57
N SER A 199 -5.64 -21.04 -1.83
CA SER A 199 -5.93 -19.65 -1.45
C SER A 199 -5.78 -19.40 0.04
N GLY A 200 -6.32 -20.28 0.90
CA GLY A 200 -6.21 -20.11 2.35
C GLY A 200 -4.75 -20.07 2.82
N ASN A 201 -3.95 -21.06 2.41
CA ASN A 201 -2.54 -21.14 2.77
C ASN A 201 -1.73 -19.96 2.22
N TYR A 202 -2.00 -19.56 0.98
CA TYR A 202 -1.34 -18.42 0.37
C TYR A 202 -1.70 -17.10 1.07
N TRP A 203 -2.96 -16.86 1.42
CA TRP A 203 -3.38 -15.65 2.11
C TRP A 203 -2.80 -15.56 3.52
N ILE A 204 -2.69 -16.68 4.24
CA ILE A 204 -2.00 -16.74 5.54
C ILE A 204 -0.52 -16.36 5.35
N ALA A 205 0.17 -16.99 4.39
CA ALA A 205 1.58 -16.70 4.11
C ALA A 205 1.81 -15.25 3.68
N ASN A 206 0.96 -14.72 2.80
CA ASN A 206 1.02 -13.36 2.32
C ASN A 206 0.77 -12.37 3.48
N SER A 207 -0.24 -12.63 4.31
CA SER A 207 -0.54 -11.80 5.49
C SER A 207 0.61 -11.83 6.50
N PHE A 208 1.24 -12.99 6.69
CA PHE A 208 2.44 -13.09 7.52
C PHE A 208 3.56 -12.18 7.01
N ILE A 209 3.86 -12.23 5.72
CA ILE A 209 4.92 -11.40 5.11
C ILE A 209 4.58 -9.91 5.24
N TRP A 210 3.38 -9.49 4.87
CA TRP A 210 3.00 -8.07 4.84
C TRP A 210 2.81 -7.46 6.23
N ASN A 211 2.17 -8.19 7.15
CA ASN A 211 1.79 -7.64 8.45
C ASN A 211 2.84 -7.87 9.54
N TRP A 212 3.77 -8.82 9.35
CA TRP A 212 4.80 -9.15 10.36
C TRP A 212 6.21 -8.91 9.86
N LEU A 213 6.58 -9.46 8.70
CA LEU A 213 7.96 -9.32 8.21
C LEU A 213 8.24 -7.89 7.74
N LEU A 214 7.34 -7.32 6.93
CA LEU A 214 7.49 -5.98 6.36
C LEU A 214 7.07 -4.85 7.31
N LEU A 215 6.53 -5.17 8.50
CA LEU A 215 5.99 -4.19 9.44
C LEU A 215 6.96 -3.04 9.75
N LEU A 216 8.23 -3.36 9.98
CA LEU A 216 9.27 -2.36 10.28
C LEU A 216 9.86 -1.72 9.01
N PHE A 217 9.79 -2.41 7.89
CA PHE A 217 10.32 -1.92 6.62
C PHE A 217 9.42 -0.87 5.96
N LEU A 218 8.10 -1.04 6.01
CA LEU A 218 7.17 -0.12 5.33
C LEU A 218 7.28 1.33 5.88
N PRO A 219 7.29 1.58 7.21
CA PRO A 219 7.53 2.91 7.74
C PRO A 219 8.93 3.44 7.40
N LEU A 220 9.95 2.57 7.38
CA LEU A 220 11.31 2.95 7.00
C LEU A 220 11.36 3.45 5.54
N ALA A 221 10.69 2.76 4.62
CA ALA A 221 10.56 3.17 3.23
C ALA A 221 9.81 4.51 3.11
N GLU A 222 8.76 4.70 3.91
CA GLU A 222 8.00 5.94 3.96
C GLU A 222 8.85 7.13 4.44
N LEU A 223 9.66 6.94 5.48
CA LEU A 223 10.62 7.93 5.96
C LEU A 223 11.65 8.30 4.88
N LEU A 224 12.17 7.33 4.13
CA LEU A 224 13.07 7.61 3.01
C LEU A 224 12.38 8.48 1.95
N LYS A 225 11.14 8.12 1.57
CA LYS A 225 10.34 8.87 0.59
C LYS A 225 10.15 10.30 1.06
N GLN A 226 9.78 10.50 2.32
CA GLN A 226 9.62 11.80 2.94
C GLN A 226 10.93 12.60 2.90
N GLU A 227 12.05 12.04 3.36
CA GLU A 227 13.33 12.74 3.41
C GLU A 227 13.81 13.17 2.01
N VAL A 228 13.62 12.30 1.02
CA VAL A 228 13.93 12.61 -0.38
C VAL A 228 13.03 13.72 -0.91
N SER A 229 11.74 13.71 -0.57
CA SER A 229 10.78 14.72 -1.01
C SER A 229 11.10 16.11 -0.47
N ILE A 230 11.40 16.20 0.83
CA ILE A 230 11.74 17.48 1.48
C ILE A 230 13.06 18.02 0.93
N ARG A 231 14.01 17.14 0.60
CA ARG A 231 15.34 17.52 0.09
C ARG A 231 15.44 17.45 -1.43
N ALA A 232 14.32 17.39 -2.16
CA ALA A 232 14.31 17.20 -3.62
C ALA A 232 15.10 18.28 -4.37
N ARG A 233 15.19 19.50 -3.79
CA ARG A 233 15.95 20.63 -4.34
C ARG A 233 17.47 20.55 -4.13
N LEU A 234 17.95 19.67 -3.24
CA LEU A 234 19.37 19.49 -2.95
C LEU A 234 19.93 18.38 -3.86
N PRO A 235 20.83 18.71 -4.80
CA PRO A 235 21.45 17.71 -5.66
C PRO A 235 22.12 16.63 -4.80
N ALA A 236 21.93 15.37 -5.19
CA ALA A 236 22.56 14.21 -4.55
C ALA A 236 22.20 13.93 -3.07
N ALA A 237 21.22 14.61 -2.45
CA ALA A 237 20.81 14.31 -1.06
C ALA A 237 20.43 12.83 -0.85
N HIS A 238 19.73 12.24 -1.81
CA HIS A 238 19.37 10.82 -1.82
C HIS A 238 20.60 9.88 -1.71
N LYS A 239 21.78 10.28 -2.20
CA LYS A 239 23.01 9.45 -2.15
C LYS A 239 23.59 9.37 -0.75
N GLN A 240 23.43 10.43 0.05
CA GLN A 240 23.92 10.47 1.42
C GLN A 240 23.00 9.69 2.36
N ILE A 241 21.70 9.68 2.04
CA ILE A 241 20.65 9.10 2.89
C ILE A 241 20.51 7.59 2.62
N LEU A 242 20.47 7.17 1.35
CA LEU A 242 20.20 5.79 0.96
C LEU A 242 21.08 4.71 1.67
N PRO A 243 22.39 4.89 1.89
CA PRO A 243 23.23 3.87 2.53
C PRO A 243 22.74 3.47 3.93
N ALA A 244 22.26 4.42 4.73
CA ALA A 244 21.75 4.14 6.08
C ALA A 244 20.49 3.27 6.02
N TYR A 245 19.57 3.56 5.09
CA TYR A 245 18.32 2.82 4.91
C TYR A 245 18.58 1.42 4.34
N LEU A 246 19.59 1.26 3.49
CA LEU A 246 20.06 -0.05 3.02
C LEU A 246 20.60 -0.90 4.18
N LEU A 247 21.42 -0.32 5.04
CA LEU A 247 21.96 -1.01 6.22
C LEU A 247 20.84 -1.44 7.17
N LEU A 248 19.89 -0.55 7.48
CA LEU A 248 18.72 -0.88 8.31
C LEU A 248 17.88 -1.99 7.68
N SER A 249 17.65 -1.94 6.37
CA SER A 249 16.92 -2.99 5.65
C SER A 249 17.64 -4.34 5.70
N LEU A 250 18.97 -4.34 5.61
CA LEU A 250 19.78 -5.55 5.76
C LEU A 250 19.69 -6.12 7.19
N LEU A 251 19.75 -5.26 8.21
CA LEU A 251 19.57 -5.67 9.61
C LEU A 251 18.19 -6.28 9.87
N LEU A 252 17.13 -5.70 9.29
CA LEU A 252 15.78 -6.27 9.36
C LEU A 252 15.72 -7.67 8.72
N PHE A 253 16.39 -7.87 7.59
CA PHE A 253 16.48 -9.20 6.97
C PHE A 253 17.24 -10.20 7.85
N VAL A 254 18.30 -9.78 8.54
CA VAL A 254 18.99 -10.63 9.52
C VAL A 254 18.05 -11.06 10.65
N VAL A 255 17.18 -10.16 11.13
CA VAL A 255 16.14 -10.51 12.13
C VAL A 255 15.19 -11.57 11.58
N TRP A 256 14.80 -11.50 10.30
CA TRP A 256 13.98 -12.55 9.68
C TRP A 256 14.68 -13.92 9.71
N LEU A 257 15.97 -13.96 9.37
CA LEU A 257 16.75 -15.21 9.39
C LEU A 257 16.90 -15.78 10.81
N VAL A 258 17.14 -14.93 11.81
CA VAL A 258 17.25 -15.33 13.21
C VAL A 258 15.94 -15.88 13.76
N THR A 259 14.80 -15.32 13.34
CA THR A 259 13.47 -15.74 13.81
C THR A 259 12.89 -16.93 13.03
N LEU A 260 13.47 -17.29 11.89
CA LEU A 260 13.00 -18.36 10.99
C LEU A 260 12.71 -19.69 11.72
N PRO A 261 13.56 -20.19 12.64
CA PRO A 261 13.27 -21.42 13.39
C PRO A 261 11.98 -21.36 14.23
N GLY A 262 11.59 -20.16 14.68
CA GLY A 262 10.40 -19.94 15.50
C GLY A 262 9.10 -19.80 14.71
N TRP A 263 9.14 -19.64 13.38
CA TRP A 263 7.96 -19.33 12.57
C TRP A 263 6.91 -20.43 12.59
N LYS A 264 7.30 -21.70 12.69
CA LYS A 264 6.33 -22.80 12.83
C LYS A 264 5.46 -22.62 14.08
N VAL A 265 6.09 -22.33 15.22
CA VAL A 265 5.38 -22.10 16.49
C VAL A 265 4.54 -20.84 16.40
N PHE A 266 5.06 -19.78 15.76
CA PHE A 266 4.32 -18.54 15.54
C PHE A 266 3.03 -18.78 14.74
N PHE A 267 3.09 -19.55 13.64
CA PHE A 267 1.91 -19.86 12.84
C PHE A 267 0.88 -20.69 13.63
N GLN A 268 1.32 -21.64 14.46
CA GLN A 268 0.42 -22.49 15.24
C GLN A 268 -0.21 -21.74 16.41
N VAL A 269 0.58 -20.96 17.15
CA VAL A 269 0.16 -20.37 18.42
C VAL A 269 -0.40 -18.96 18.23
N VAL A 270 0.30 -18.11 17.47
CA VAL A 270 -0.07 -16.69 17.32
C VAL A 270 -1.09 -16.50 16.21
N LEU A 271 -0.86 -17.12 15.05
CA LEU A 271 -1.80 -17.05 13.92
C LEU A 271 -2.94 -18.07 14.05
N ASN A 272 -2.89 -18.97 15.04
CA ASN A 272 -3.88 -20.00 15.30
C ASN A 272 -4.21 -20.86 14.05
N VAL A 273 -3.18 -21.25 13.30
CA VAL A 273 -3.32 -22.05 12.07
C VAL A 273 -3.11 -23.52 12.41
N GLU A 274 -4.18 -24.33 12.33
CA GLU A 274 -4.14 -25.77 12.65
C GLU A 274 -3.10 -26.54 11.81
N LYS A 275 -3.02 -26.25 10.51
CA LYS A 275 -2.13 -26.92 9.54
C LYS A 275 -1.22 -25.90 8.85
N PRO A 276 -0.15 -25.43 9.54
CA PRO A 276 0.68 -24.32 9.05
C PRO A 276 1.67 -24.73 7.95
N GLN A 277 1.87 -26.04 7.70
CA GLN A 277 2.99 -26.55 6.89
C GLN A 277 3.03 -25.90 5.52
N MET A 278 1.92 -25.93 4.78
CA MET A 278 1.84 -25.40 3.43
C MET A 278 1.98 -23.86 3.40
N ALA A 279 1.38 -23.16 4.36
CA ALA A 279 1.50 -21.70 4.46
C ALA A 279 2.95 -21.28 4.81
N LEU A 280 3.61 -22.02 5.69
CA LEU A 280 5.00 -21.81 6.06
C LEU A 280 5.95 -22.12 4.89
N GLU A 281 5.70 -23.18 4.14
CA GLU A 281 6.43 -23.50 2.91
C GLU A 281 6.33 -22.36 1.89
N ILE A 282 5.12 -21.85 1.63
CA ILE A 282 4.91 -20.70 0.75
C ILE A 282 5.68 -19.47 1.26
N ALA A 283 5.60 -19.16 2.55
CA ALA A 283 6.29 -18.02 3.15
C ALA A 283 7.81 -18.13 3.00
N ASN A 284 8.38 -19.31 3.29
CA ASN A 284 9.81 -19.59 3.14
C ASN A 284 10.26 -19.50 1.67
N TRP A 285 9.43 -19.97 0.75
CA TRP A 285 9.73 -19.89 -0.69
C TRP A 285 9.74 -18.46 -1.21
N LEU A 286 8.86 -17.62 -0.67
CA LEU A 286 8.75 -16.20 -1.03
C LEU A 286 9.82 -15.33 -0.36
N LEU A 287 10.39 -15.78 0.76
CA LEU A 287 11.37 -15.03 1.56
C LEU A 287 12.51 -14.37 0.76
N PRO A 288 13.27 -15.08 -0.10
CA PRO A 288 14.35 -14.46 -0.86
C PRO A 288 13.85 -13.39 -1.84
N PHE A 289 12.66 -13.57 -2.41
CA PHE A 289 12.07 -12.57 -3.30
C PHE A 289 11.63 -11.32 -2.51
N TYR A 290 11.11 -11.49 -1.30
CA TYR A 290 10.75 -10.34 -0.46
C TYR A 290 11.96 -9.59 0.11
N PHE A 291 13.11 -10.24 0.25
CA PHE A 291 14.37 -9.53 0.48
C PHE A 291 14.70 -8.59 -0.68
N VAL A 292 14.59 -9.07 -1.93
CA VAL A 292 14.77 -8.24 -3.13
C VAL A 292 13.71 -7.13 -3.21
N TYR A 293 12.48 -7.43 -2.81
CA TYR A 293 11.40 -6.44 -2.70
C TYR A 293 11.76 -5.27 -1.78
N MET A 294 12.42 -5.51 -0.65
CA MET A 294 12.84 -4.43 0.26
C MET A 294 13.78 -3.44 -0.45
N PHE A 295 14.77 -3.92 -1.20
CA PHE A 295 15.66 -3.03 -1.97
C PHE A 295 14.92 -2.27 -3.06
N ALA A 296 14.03 -2.96 -3.78
CA ALA A 296 13.18 -2.33 -4.77
C ALA A 296 12.29 -1.24 -4.16
N GLY A 297 11.76 -1.48 -2.95
CA GLY A 297 10.92 -0.54 -2.19
C GLY A 297 11.66 0.73 -1.76
N LEU A 298 12.94 0.64 -1.42
CA LEU A 298 13.76 1.84 -1.15
C LEU A 298 13.97 2.68 -2.41
N LEU A 299 14.19 2.04 -3.56
CA LEU A 299 14.29 2.75 -4.84
C LEU A 299 12.95 3.37 -5.24
N ASP A 300 11.84 2.66 -5.04
CA ASP A 300 10.49 3.21 -5.23
C ASP A 300 10.27 4.46 -4.38
N SER A 301 10.71 4.43 -3.13
CA SER A 301 10.63 5.59 -2.22
C SER A 301 11.42 6.79 -2.74
N ILE A 302 12.60 6.57 -3.34
CA ILE A 302 13.36 7.64 -3.99
C ILE A 302 12.62 8.19 -5.23
N PHE A 303 12.17 7.31 -6.13
CA PHE A 303 11.46 7.75 -7.34
C PHE A 303 10.18 8.49 -7.02
N TYR A 304 9.41 8.00 -6.05
CA TYR A 304 8.20 8.66 -5.57
C TYR A 304 8.50 10.00 -4.93
N GLY A 305 9.51 10.09 -4.07
CA GLY A 305 9.89 11.36 -3.44
C GLY A 305 10.39 12.41 -4.41
N LEU A 306 10.99 12.00 -5.53
CA LEU A 306 11.42 12.88 -6.63
C LEU A 306 10.32 13.16 -7.66
N GLY A 307 9.13 12.56 -7.54
CA GLY A 307 8.05 12.69 -8.53
C GLY A 307 8.30 11.99 -9.87
N LEU A 308 9.25 11.05 -9.94
CA LEU A 308 9.63 10.29 -11.15
C LEU A 308 8.69 9.09 -11.41
N THR A 309 7.39 9.28 -11.20
CA THR A 309 6.38 8.22 -11.31
C THR A 309 6.20 7.67 -12.72
N ASN A 310 6.56 8.44 -13.75
CA ASN A 310 6.59 7.98 -15.14
C ASN A 310 7.58 6.82 -15.36
N GLN A 311 8.75 6.85 -14.70
CA GLN A 311 9.72 5.77 -14.77
C GLN A 311 9.17 4.51 -14.11
N LEU A 312 8.51 4.65 -12.96
CA LEU A 312 7.86 3.55 -12.26
C LEU A 312 6.72 2.93 -13.06
N ALA A 313 5.93 3.74 -13.77
CA ALA A 313 4.91 3.24 -14.69
C ALA A 313 5.51 2.38 -15.80
N TRP A 314 6.59 2.85 -16.44
CA TRP A 314 7.30 2.07 -17.45
C TRP A 314 7.85 0.76 -16.91
N ILE A 315 8.47 0.80 -15.73
CA ILE A 315 8.98 -0.40 -15.06
C ILE A 315 7.82 -1.37 -14.79
N SER A 316 6.69 -0.87 -14.27
CA SER A 316 5.51 -1.70 -14.01
C SER A 316 4.98 -2.35 -15.29
N VAL A 317 4.88 -1.62 -16.39
CA VAL A 317 4.49 -2.16 -17.71
C VAL A 317 5.45 -3.27 -18.15
N CYS A 318 6.76 -2.97 -18.18
CA CYS A 318 7.78 -3.91 -18.65
C CYS A 318 7.85 -5.17 -17.79
N THR A 319 7.82 -5.03 -16.47
CA THR A 319 7.87 -6.17 -15.55
C THR A 319 6.60 -6.99 -15.65
N ASN A 320 5.42 -6.38 -15.52
CA ASN A 320 4.18 -7.14 -15.43
C ASN A 320 3.78 -7.76 -16.78
N LEU A 321 3.83 -7.00 -17.88
CA LEU A 321 3.50 -7.55 -19.20
C LEU A 321 4.61 -8.48 -19.71
N GLY A 322 5.88 -8.17 -19.43
CA GLY A 322 7.00 -9.00 -19.85
C GLY A 322 7.02 -10.34 -19.11
N VAL A 323 7.05 -10.32 -17.78
CA VAL A 323 7.18 -11.54 -16.96
C VAL A 323 5.88 -12.36 -17.00
N TYR A 324 4.74 -11.76 -16.65
CA TYR A 324 3.50 -12.54 -16.60
C TYR A 324 2.94 -12.84 -17.99
N GLY A 325 3.12 -11.95 -18.97
CA GLY A 325 2.72 -12.21 -20.35
C GLY A 325 3.54 -13.33 -21.00
N SER A 326 4.86 -13.38 -20.78
CA SER A 326 5.68 -14.49 -21.27
C SER A 326 5.31 -15.81 -20.59
N ALA A 327 5.07 -15.81 -19.28
CA ALA A 327 4.61 -17.01 -18.56
C ALA A 327 3.26 -17.52 -19.07
N PHE A 328 2.34 -16.62 -19.43
CA PHE A 328 1.07 -17.01 -20.04
C PHE A 328 1.25 -17.68 -21.42
N LEU A 329 2.16 -17.17 -22.24
CA LEU A 329 2.49 -17.79 -23.52
C LEU A 329 3.10 -19.18 -23.32
N LEU A 330 4.04 -19.33 -22.37
CA LEU A 330 4.63 -20.62 -22.03
C LEU A 330 3.61 -21.63 -21.50
N TYR A 331 2.62 -21.16 -20.74
CA TYR A 331 1.49 -21.99 -20.30
C TYR A 331 0.65 -22.48 -21.49
N ARG A 332 0.29 -21.59 -22.43
CA ARG A 332 -0.47 -21.98 -23.63
C ARG A 332 0.29 -22.95 -24.53
N LEU A 333 1.62 -22.89 -24.55
CA LEU A 333 2.48 -23.79 -25.30
C LEU A 333 2.69 -25.15 -24.60
N GLY A 334 2.08 -25.38 -23.43
CA GLY A 334 2.23 -26.62 -22.66
C GLY A 334 3.59 -26.80 -21.99
N VAL A 335 4.46 -25.79 -22.03
CA VAL A 335 5.80 -25.83 -21.43
C VAL A 335 5.75 -25.58 -19.92
N PHE A 336 4.75 -24.81 -19.47
CA PHE A 336 4.58 -24.45 -18.07
C PHE A 336 3.37 -25.18 -17.46
N SER A 337 3.60 -25.98 -16.41
CA SER A 337 2.55 -26.60 -15.62
C SER A 337 2.37 -25.85 -14.29
N PRO A 338 1.17 -25.33 -13.98
CA PRO A 338 0.94 -24.56 -12.77
C PRO A 338 0.98 -25.48 -11.54
N SER A 339 2.02 -25.27 -10.73
CA SER A 339 2.10 -25.73 -9.34
C SER A 339 2.27 -24.52 -8.40
N ILE A 340 2.01 -24.69 -7.11
CA ILE A 340 2.16 -23.61 -6.13
C ILE A 340 3.57 -22.99 -6.17
N HIS A 341 4.62 -23.82 -6.22
CA HIS A 341 6.01 -23.39 -6.31
C HIS A 341 6.28 -22.63 -7.60
N SER A 342 5.73 -23.09 -8.73
CA SER A 342 5.87 -22.39 -10.01
C SER A 342 5.20 -21.01 -9.99
N VAL A 343 4.06 -20.87 -9.31
CA VAL A 343 3.36 -19.58 -9.14
C VAL A 343 4.16 -18.66 -8.23
N MET A 344 4.75 -19.17 -7.14
CA MET A 344 5.62 -18.38 -6.26
C MET A 344 6.89 -17.93 -6.98
N CYS A 345 7.51 -18.80 -7.79
CA CYS A 345 8.65 -18.43 -8.63
C CYS A 345 8.26 -17.39 -9.70
N LEU A 346 7.07 -17.52 -10.31
CA LEU A 346 6.58 -16.54 -11.27
C LEU A 346 6.40 -15.17 -10.62
N PHE A 347 5.71 -15.12 -9.47
CA PHE A 347 5.54 -13.89 -8.70
C PHE A 347 6.90 -13.30 -8.26
N GLY A 348 7.78 -14.14 -7.73
CA GLY A 348 9.12 -13.77 -7.31
C GLY A 348 10.00 -13.24 -8.45
N SER A 349 9.93 -13.84 -9.64
CA SER A 349 10.64 -13.37 -10.82
C SER A 349 10.18 -11.97 -11.26
N GLY A 350 8.88 -11.68 -11.10
CA GLY A 350 8.34 -10.33 -11.28
C GLY A 350 9.00 -9.32 -10.34
N ILE A 351 9.18 -9.67 -9.06
CA ILE A 351 9.88 -8.83 -8.08
C ILE A 351 11.34 -8.61 -8.51
N VAL A 352 12.06 -9.66 -8.89
CA VAL A 352 13.49 -9.59 -9.26
C VAL A 352 13.70 -8.75 -10.51
N VAL A 353 12.95 -9.00 -11.59
CA VAL A 353 13.02 -8.22 -12.83
C VAL A 353 12.64 -6.77 -12.55
N GLY A 354 11.59 -6.54 -11.77
CA GLY A 354 11.18 -5.20 -11.34
C GLY A 354 12.26 -4.47 -10.53
N ALA A 355 12.98 -5.17 -9.66
CA ALA A 355 14.08 -4.60 -8.88
C ALA A 355 15.28 -4.24 -9.77
N ALA A 356 15.64 -5.12 -10.71
CA ALA A 356 16.72 -4.87 -11.67
C ALA A 356 16.42 -3.64 -12.53
N LEU A 357 15.20 -3.51 -13.06
CA LEU A 357 14.80 -2.36 -13.85
C LEU A 357 14.81 -1.05 -13.05
N ARG A 358 14.39 -1.08 -11.77
CA ARG A 358 14.51 0.09 -10.86
C ARG A 358 15.95 0.49 -10.65
N PHE A 359 16.83 -0.48 -10.41
CA PHE A 359 18.25 -0.22 -10.21
C PHE A 359 18.89 0.40 -11.46
N ILE A 360 18.58 -0.13 -12.65
CA ILE A 360 19.03 0.42 -13.93
C ILE A 360 18.49 1.85 -14.12
N GLY A 361 17.20 2.08 -13.85
CA GLY A 361 16.58 3.40 -13.91
C GLY A 361 17.26 4.40 -12.99
N TYR A 362 17.56 3.99 -11.75
CA TYR A 362 18.23 4.82 -10.75
C TYR A 362 19.65 5.17 -11.19
N CYS A 363 20.42 4.20 -11.69
CA CYS A 363 21.76 4.43 -12.22
C CYS A 363 21.76 5.41 -13.42
N ARG A 364 20.82 5.26 -14.37
CA ARG A 364 20.68 6.16 -15.52
C ARG A 364 20.29 7.57 -15.10
N TRP A 365 19.32 7.70 -14.20
CA TRP A 365 18.92 9.00 -13.68
C TRP A 365 20.06 9.68 -12.93
N ARG A 366 20.82 8.93 -12.13
CA ARG A 366 22.03 9.43 -11.43
C ARG A 366 23.11 9.93 -12.38
N GLN A 367 23.28 9.32 -13.55
CA GLN A 367 24.29 9.74 -14.53
C GLN A 367 23.92 11.05 -15.23
N THR A 368 22.63 11.26 -15.50
CA THR A 368 22.11 12.48 -16.16
C THR A 368 22.02 13.68 -15.22
N HIS A 369 21.99 13.46 -13.90
CA HIS A 369 21.87 14.50 -12.88
C HIS A 369 23.11 14.52 -11.94
N ARG A 370 24.31 14.37 -12.51
CA ARG A 370 25.55 14.65 -11.76
C ARG A 370 25.62 16.17 -11.48
N PRO A 371 26.07 16.59 -10.29
CA PRO A 371 26.40 17.99 -10.05
C PRO A 371 27.49 18.47 -11.00
#